data_AF-A0A7C5PA44-F1
#
_entry.id   AF-A0A7C5PA44-F1
#
_cell.length_a   1.000
_cell.length_b   1.000
_cell.length_c   1.000
_cell.angle_alpha   90.00
_cell.angle_beta   90.00
_cell.angle_gamma   90.00
#
_symmetry.space_group_name_H-M   'P 1'
#
loop_
_entity.id
_entity.type
_entity.pdbx_description
1 polymer ?
#
loop_
_entity_poly.entity_id
_entity_poly.type
_entity_poly.pdbx_seq_one_letter_code
_entity_poly.pdbx_strand_id
1 'polypeptide(L)' 'MKAMAGFDTLPGCIGYYGRPLAPNNCKTCSCSELCLHISMRFVAKDDVKAILAKLQQIEQLLHG' A
#
# COMPACT_ATOMS: atom_id res chain seq x y z
N MET A 1 -23.70 -22.75 -5.33
CA MET A 1 -23.13 -21.40 -5.17
C MET A 1 -21.62 -21.56 -5.07
N LYS A 2 -20.84 -21.18 -6.08
CA LYS A 2 -20.30 -19.82 -6.31
C LYS A 2 -19.21 -19.45 -5.28
N ALA A 3 -17.96 -19.53 -5.70
CA ALA A 3 -16.92 -18.50 -5.52
C ALA A 3 -15.64 -18.94 -6.25
N MET A 4 -15.42 -18.43 -7.46
CA MET A 4 -14.06 -18.26 -8.00
C MET A 4 -13.42 -17.17 -7.12
N ALA A 5 -12.63 -17.54 -6.13
CA ALA A 5 -12.05 -16.58 -5.17
C ALA A 5 -10.56 -16.85 -5.03
N GLY A 6 -9.74 -16.07 -5.73
CA GLY A 6 -8.29 -16.21 -5.65
C GLY A 6 -7.49 -15.00 -6.13
N PHE A 7 -8.12 -14.02 -6.78
CA PHE A 7 -7.43 -12.81 -7.25
C PHE A 7 -8.10 -11.50 -6.79
N ASP A 8 -8.94 -11.54 -5.75
CA ASP A 8 -9.66 -10.35 -5.25
C ASP A 8 -8.97 -9.63 -4.09
N THR A 9 -7.76 -10.03 -3.72
CA THR A 9 -6.97 -9.26 -2.74
C THR A 9 -5.60 -8.99 -3.32
N LEU A 10 -5.25 -7.70 -3.44
CA LEU A 10 -3.84 -7.27 -3.45
C LEU A 10 -3.09 -8.08 -2.39
N PRO A 11 -1.82 -8.48 -2.61
CA PRO A 11 -1.07 -9.20 -1.60
C PRO A 11 -1.11 -8.35 -0.34
N GLY A 12 -1.75 -8.84 0.73
CA GLY A 12 -1.82 -8.13 2.03
C GLY A 12 -0.42 -7.80 2.60
N CYS A 13 0.61 -8.37 1.96
CA CYS A 13 2.00 -8.02 2.12
C CYS A 13 2.34 -6.58 1.69
N ILE A 14 1.76 -6.00 0.64
CA ILE A 14 2.16 -4.69 0.13
C ILE A 14 1.47 -3.59 0.95
N GLY A 15 2.23 -2.91 1.81
CA GLY A 15 1.74 -1.77 2.57
C GLY A 15 1.55 -0.51 1.72
N TYR A 16 1.03 0.54 2.35
CA TYR A 16 0.72 1.85 1.73
C TYR A 16 1.85 2.50 0.90
N TYR A 17 3.09 2.01 0.99
CA TYR A 17 4.26 2.58 0.35
C TYR A 17 5.10 1.55 -0.43
N GLY A 18 4.45 0.49 -0.92
CA GLY A 18 5.12 -0.49 -1.78
C GLY A 18 6.14 -1.39 -1.06
N ARG A 19 6.18 -1.37 0.28
CA ARG A 19 7.06 -2.23 1.09
C ARG A 19 6.26 -3.33 1.78
N PRO A 20 6.88 -4.50 2.01
CA PRO A 20 6.24 -5.56 2.79
C PRO A 20 5.86 -5.07 4.18
N LEU A 21 4.63 -5.33 4.61
CA LEU A 21 4.18 -5.20 5.99
C LEU A 21 4.71 -6.37 6.81
N ALA A 22 5.30 -6.10 7.96
CA ALA A 22 5.65 -7.15 8.92
C ALA A 22 4.39 -7.94 9.31
N PRO A 23 4.46 -9.27 9.48
CA PRO A 23 5.68 -10.10 9.56
C PRO A 23 6.17 -10.70 8.22
N ASN A 24 5.71 -10.20 7.07
CA ASN A 24 6.01 -10.82 5.78
C ASN A 24 7.52 -10.79 5.43
N ASN A 25 8.08 -11.95 5.07
CA ASN A 25 9.46 -12.08 4.58
C ASN A 25 9.48 -12.32 3.07
N CYS A 26 9.78 -11.30 2.29
CA CYS A 26 9.80 -11.40 0.82
C CYS A 26 10.98 -12.20 0.25
N LYS A 27 12.03 -12.51 1.04
CA LYS A 27 13.24 -13.19 0.53
C LYS A 27 12.97 -14.59 -0.01
N THR A 28 11.94 -15.27 0.50
CA THR A 28 11.59 -16.64 0.12
C THR A 28 10.17 -16.74 -0.45
N CYS A 29 9.55 -15.60 -0.78
CA CYS A 29 8.16 -15.56 -1.24
C CYS A 29 8.09 -15.80 -2.75
N SER A 30 7.26 -16.75 -3.18
CA SER A 30 6.99 -17.05 -4.60
C SER A 30 6.32 -15.90 -5.34
N CYS A 31 5.61 -15.02 -4.62
CA CYS A 31 4.95 -13.86 -5.21
C CYS A 31 5.81 -12.58 -5.17
N SER A 32 7.09 -12.67 -4.77
CA SER A 32 7.95 -11.49 -4.56
C SER A 32 8.12 -10.61 -5.81
N GLU A 33 8.30 -11.24 -6.97
CA GLU A 33 8.43 -10.53 -8.26
C GLU A 33 7.15 -9.80 -8.66
N LEU A 34 5.99 -10.47 -8.52
CA LEU A 34 4.68 -9.86 -8.76
C LEU A 34 4.44 -8.68 -7.80
N CYS A 35 4.79 -8.84 -6.53
CA CYS A 35 4.65 -7.77 -5.54
C CYS A 35 5.54 -6.56 -5.86
N LEU A 36 6.77 -6.80 -6.34
CA LEU A 36 7.66 -5.74 -6.79
C LEU A 36 7.09 -5.01 -8.01
N HIS A 37 6.53 -5.75 -8.98
CA HIS A 37 5.92 -5.14 -10.16
C HIS A 37 4.73 -4.25 -9.79
N ILE A 38 3.88 -4.73 -8.88
CA ILE A 38 2.75 -3.98 -8.36
C ILE A 38 3.24 -2.75 -7.57
N SER A 39 4.28 -2.88 -6.74
CA SER A 39 4.79 -1.78 -5.92
C SER A 39 5.37 -0.62 -6.74
N MET A 40 5.86 -0.87 -7.95
CA MET A 40 6.30 0.20 -8.85
C MET A 40 5.18 1.16 -9.26
N ARG A 41 3.90 0.74 -9.13
CA ARG A 41 2.74 1.61 -9.41
C ARG A 41 2.27 2.39 -8.19
N PHE A 42 2.85 2.14 -7.01
CA PHE A 42 2.51 2.89 -5.80
C PHE A 42 3.21 4.25 -5.82
N VAL A 43 2.50 5.26 -5.34
CA VAL A 43 3.07 6.60 -5.14
C VAL A 43 4.04 6.52 -3.95
N ALA A 44 5.23 7.09 -4.09
CA ALA A 44 6.22 7.05 -3.01
C ALA A 44 5.70 7.83 -1.80
N LYS A 45 6.04 7.36 -0.59
CA LYS A 45 5.62 8.01 0.67
C LYS A 45 5.95 9.50 0.68
N ASP A 46 7.16 9.84 0.23
CA ASP A 46 7.67 11.20 0.27
C ASP A 46 6.88 12.13 -0.63
N ASP A 47 6.37 11.64 -1.76
CA ASP A 47 5.52 12.40 -2.68
C ASP A 47 4.16 12.73 -2.05
N VAL A 48 3.62 11.81 -1.22
CA VAL A 48 2.30 11.97 -0.59
C VAL A 48 2.38 12.76 0.73
N LYS A 49 3.55 12.83 1.38
CA LYS A 49 3.73 13.55 2.66
C LYS A 49 3.28 15.01 2.59
N ALA A 50 3.65 15.72 1.53
CA ALA A 50 3.30 17.12 1.36
C ALA A 50 1.78 17.31 1.22
N ILE A 51 1.10 16.36 0.56
CA ILE A 51 -0.35 16.37 0.40
C ILE A 51 -1.03 16.08 1.74
N LEU A 52 -0.55 15.08 2.49
CA LEU A 52 -1.08 14.74 3.82
C LEU A 52 -0.95 15.90 4.80
N ALA A 53 0.19 16.60 4.81
CA ALA A 53 0.39 17.78 5.65
C ALA A 53 -0.63 18.89 5.34
N LYS A 54 -0.91 19.13 4.05
CA LYS A 54 -1.94 20.09 3.63
C LYS A 54 -3.34 19.66 4.06
N LEU A 55 -3.67 18.38 3.93
CA LEU A 55 -4.96 17.85 4.37
C LEU A 55 -5.15 18.01 5.88
N GLN A 56 -4.12 17.74 6.69
CA GLN A 56 -4.16 17.95 8.15
C GLN A 56 -4.38 19.43 8.50
N GLN A 57 -3.77 20.36 7.78
CA GLN A 57 -4.00 21.79 7.98
C GLN A 57 -5.44 22.19 7.66
N ILE A 58 -6.02 21.65 6.59
CA ILE A 58 -7.43 21.90 6.23
C ILE A 58 -8.37 21.34 7.30
N GLU A 59 -8.11 20.13 7.79
CA GLU A 59 -8.90 19.50 8.85
C GLU A 59 -8.88 20.34 10.13
N GLN A 60 -7.72 20.87 10.52
CA GLN A 60 -7.60 21.79 11.66
C GLN A 60 -8.39 23.08 11.47
N LEU A 61 -8.50 23.62 10.25
CA LEU A 61 -9.29 24.82 9.97
C LEU A 61 -10.80 24.56 9.99
N LEU A 62 -11.23 23.34 9.66
CA LEU A 62 -12.64 22.96 9.61
C LEU A 62 -13.20 22.54 10.97
N HIS A 63 -12.34 22.01 11.85
CA HIS A 63 -12.74 21.42 13.13
C HIS A 63 -12.09 22.07 14.37
N GLY A 64 -11.24 23.09 14.17
CA GLY A 64 -10.59 23.87 15.22
C GLY A 64 -11.31 25.18 15.55
#